data_AF-U7UK08-F1
#
_entry.id   AF-U7UK08-F1
#
_cell.length_a   1.000
_cell.length_b   1.000
_cell.length_c   1.000
_cell.angle_alpha   90.00
_cell.angle_beta   90.00
_cell.angle_gamma   90.00
#
_symmetry.space_group_name_H-M   'P 1'
#
loop_
_entity.id
_entity.type
_entity.pdbx_description
1 polymer ?
#
loop_
_entity_poly.entity_id
_entity_poly.type
_entity_poly.pdbx_seq_one_letter_code
_entity_poly.pdbx_strand_id
1 'polypeptide(L)'
;MIVFGDTRRAYNIIWNAWGSYKYEPFYKSMDFKGKVNLYLNTIIGLSYKYYGKSFLEELFNLWKDDENANRYDNLAWLILESSVYEKEIKSRPVLWEIRRDEAENFLDLSNDLARKKIALWDHFVYSMIYKRKAEILERKFF
;
A
#
# COMPACT_ATOMS: atom_id res chain seq x y z
N MET A 1 -2.13 -6.85 16.23
CA MET A 1 -3.41 -7.06 16.94
C MET A 1 -4.51 -6.98 15.90
N ILE A 2 -5.24 -8.07 15.67
CA ILE A 2 -6.30 -8.14 14.68
C ILE A 2 -7.51 -7.42 15.29
N VAL A 3 -7.72 -6.17 14.87
CA VAL A 3 -8.91 -5.39 15.21
C VAL A 3 -9.87 -5.53 14.04
N PHE A 4 -11.11 -5.97 14.30
CA PHE A 4 -12.16 -6.08 13.30
C PHE A 4 -12.61 -4.68 12.84
N GLY A 5 -11.83 -4.09 11.93
CA GLY A 5 -12.27 -3.04 11.02
C GLY A 5 -13.01 -3.66 9.83
N ASP A 6 -13.97 -2.91 9.30
CA ASP A 6 -14.94 -3.34 8.28
C ASP A 6 -14.24 -3.87 7.00
N THR A 7 -13.97 -5.18 6.97
CA THR A 7 -13.29 -5.87 5.85
C THR A 7 -14.04 -5.64 4.54
N ARG A 8 -15.37 -5.47 4.63
CA ARG A 8 -16.23 -5.15 3.49
C ARG A 8 -15.91 -3.77 2.90
N ARG A 9 -15.59 -2.78 3.72
CA ARG A 9 -15.18 -1.45 3.25
C ARG A 9 -13.84 -1.48 2.51
N ALA A 10 -12.88 -2.26 3.00
CA ALA A 10 -11.60 -2.45 2.30
C ALA A 10 -11.82 -3.09 0.92
N TYR A 11 -12.62 -4.15 0.84
CA TYR A 11 -12.94 -4.81 -0.43
C TYR A 11 -13.71 -3.89 -1.38
N ASN A 12 -14.65 -3.10 -0.88
CA ASN A 12 -15.36 -2.12 -1.72
C ASN A 12 -14.41 -1.12 -2.36
N ILE A 13 -13.39 -0.65 -1.65
CA ILE A 13 -12.37 0.27 -2.22
C ILE A 13 -11.57 -0.46 -3.30
N ILE A 14 -11.13 -1.69 -3.02
CA ILE A 14 -10.35 -2.49 -3.99
C ILE A 14 -11.18 -2.77 -5.25
N TRP A 15 -12.42 -3.23 -5.11
CA TRP A 15 -13.31 -3.52 -6.24
C TRP A 15 -13.64 -2.28 -7.06
N ASN A 16 -13.84 -1.12 -6.40
CA ASN A 16 -14.04 0.15 -7.10
C ASN A 16 -12.83 0.57 -7.93
N ALA A 17 -11.61 0.36 -7.43
CA ALA A 17 -10.39 0.67 -8.17
C ALA A 17 -10.08 -0.38 -9.26
N TRP A 18 -10.41 -1.65 -9.00
CA TRP A 18 -10.26 -2.75 -9.96
C TRP A 18 -11.27 -2.64 -11.12
N GLY A 19 -12.50 -2.24 -10.84
CA GLY A 19 -13.62 -2.29 -11.78
C GLY A 19 -14.25 -3.68 -11.92
N SER A 20 -13.95 -4.60 -10.99
CA SER A 20 -14.49 -5.97 -10.97
C SER A 20 -14.81 -6.40 -9.54
N TYR A 21 -16.01 -6.94 -9.34
CA TYR A 21 -16.49 -7.50 -8.07
C TYR A 21 -16.47 -9.03 -8.06
N LYS A 22 -15.92 -9.66 -9.11
CA LYS A 22 -16.03 -11.11 -9.33
C LYS A 22 -15.17 -11.95 -8.39
N TYR A 23 -14.15 -11.36 -7.78
CA TYR A 23 -13.17 -12.10 -6.98
C TYR A 23 -12.86 -11.38 -5.68
N GLU A 24 -12.60 -12.16 -4.64
CA GLU A 24 -12.11 -11.64 -3.38
C GLU A 24 -10.61 -11.27 -3.49
N PRO A 25 -10.22 -10.05 -3.13
CA PRO A 25 -8.81 -9.66 -3.12
C PRO A 25 -8.03 -10.41 -2.02
N PHE A 26 -6.84 -10.90 -2.32
CA PHE A 26 -6.01 -11.60 -1.34
C PHE A 26 -5.25 -10.67 -0.38
N TYR A 27 -5.02 -9.41 -0.76
CA TYR A 27 -4.46 -8.38 0.12
C TYR A 27 -5.49 -7.31 0.47
N LYS A 28 -5.37 -6.78 1.68
CA LYS A 28 -6.04 -5.56 2.14
C LYS A 28 -5.10 -4.79 3.06
N SER A 29 -5.23 -3.47 3.06
CA SER A 29 -4.41 -2.58 3.87
C SER A 29 -5.21 -1.87 4.95
N MET A 30 -4.61 -1.76 6.13
CA MET A 30 -5.10 -0.97 7.26
C MET A 30 -4.04 0.06 7.64
N ASP A 31 -4.46 1.18 8.22
CA ASP A 31 -3.56 2.16 8.80
C ASP A 31 -3.04 1.71 10.19
N PHE A 32 -2.14 2.50 10.76
CA PHE A 32 -1.57 2.24 12.08
C PHE A 32 -2.58 2.26 13.23
N LYS A 33 -3.77 2.85 13.00
CA LYS A 33 -4.86 2.95 13.96
C LYS A 33 -5.92 1.86 13.74
N GLY A 34 -5.67 0.91 12.84
CA GLY A 34 -6.56 -0.20 12.52
C GLY A 34 -7.76 0.17 11.64
N LYS A 35 -7.77 1.35 11.03
CA LYS A 35 -8.79 1.77 10.07
C LYS A 35 -8.39 1.38 8.65
N VAL A 36 -9.38 1.24 7.77
CA VAL A 36 -9.17 0.92 6.36
C VAL A 36 -8.36 2.03 5.69
N ASN A 37 -7.21 1.68 5.10
CA ASN A 37 -6.36 2.65 4.38
C ASN A 37 -6.93 2.89 2.98
N LEU A 38 -7.44 4.09 2.70
CA LEU A 38 -8.05 4.41 1.40
C LEU A 38 -7.05 4.30 0.25
N TYR A 39 -5.87 4.88 0.40
CA TYR A 39 -4.88 4.96 -0.66
C TYR A 39 -4.33 3.58 -1.03
N LEU A 40 -3.82 2.83 -0.04
CA LEU A 40 -3.19 1.54 -0.30
C LEU A 40 -4.19 0.50 -0.84
N ASN A 41 -5.45 0.51 -0.38
CA ASN A 41 -6.48 -0.35 -0.97
C ASN A 41 -6.86 0.08 -2.40
N THR A 42 -6.78 1.38 -2.72
CA THR A 42 -6.94 1.85 -4.11
C THR A 42 -5.80 1.33 -4.98
N ILE A 43 -4.55 1.41 -4.50
CA ILE A 43 -3.37 0.87 -5.20
C ILE A 43 -3.51 -0.63 -5.45
N ILE A 44 -3.93 -1.42 -4.45
CA ILE A 44 -4.21 -2.85 -4.62
C ILE A 44 -5.19 -3.08 -5.77
N GLY A 45 -6.32 -2.36 -5.79
CA GLY A 45 -7.32 -2.49 -6.86
C GLY A 45 -6.79 -2.07 -8.24
N LEU A 46 -5.99 -1.00 -8.31
CA LEU A 46 -5.34 -0.59 -9.56
C LEU A 46 -4.31 -1.62 -10.03
N SER A 47 -3.60 -2.29 -9.13
CA SER A 47 -2.70 -3.39 -9.49
C SER A 47 -3.47 -4.53 -10.16
N TYR A 48 -4.64 -4.91 -9.63
CA TYR A 48 -5.50 -5.89 -10.31
C TYR A 48 -6.01 -5.40 -11.66
N LYS A 49 -6.37 -4.12 -11.78
CA LYS A 49 -6.84 -3.51 -13.04
C LYS A 49 -5.77 -3.58 -14.14
N TYR A 50 -4.52 -3.23 -13.80
CA TYR A 50 -3.45 -3.06 -14.80
C TYR A 50 -2.62 -4.32 -15.07
N TYR A 51 -2.47 -5.20 -14.09
CA TYR A 51 -1.64 -6.41 -14.22
C TYR A 51 -2.45 -7.70 -14.19
N GLY A 52 -3.68 -7.65 -13.71
CA GLY A 52 -4.53 -8.82 -13.57
C GLY A 52 -4.23 -9.65 -12.32
N LYS A 53 -5.22 -10.46 -11.92
CA LYS A 53 -5.14 -11.31 -10.73
C LYS A 53 -4.03 -12.35 -10.83
N SER A 54 -3.95 -13.08 -11.95
CA SER A 54 -2.98 -14.18 -12.14
C SER A 54 -1.54 -13.71 -12.00
N PHE A 55 -1.19 -12.57 -12.62
CA PHE A 55 0.16 -12.00 -12.49
C PHE A 55 0.51 -11.70 -11.04
N LEU A 56 -0.40 -11.07 -10.28
CA LEU A 56 -0.12 -10.74 -8.89
C LEU A 56 0.01 -12.00 -8.04
N GLU A 57 -0.85 -13.00 -8.24
CA GLU A 57 -0.74 -14.29 -7.54
C GLU A 57 0.60 -14.98 -7.84
N GLU A 58 1.00 -15.04 -9.12
CA GLU A 58 2.30 -15.59 -9.51
C GLU A 58 3.46 -14.83 -8.88
N LEU A 59 3.43 -13.49 -8.93
CA LEU A 59 4.45 -12.63 -8.36
C LEU A 59 4.66 -12.90 -6.87
N PHE A 60 3.60 -12.85 -6.06
CA PHE A 60 3.71 -13.06 -4.61
C PHE A 60 3.98 -14.53 -4.24
N ASN A 61 3.63 -15.49 -5.11
CA ASN A 61 3.99 -16.90 -4.91
C ASN A 61 5.49 -17.18 -5.11
N LEU A 62 6.25 -16.31 -5.78
CA LEU A 62 7.69 -16.53 -6.01
C LEU A 62 8.51 -16.64 -4.72
N TRP A 63 8.08 -15.98 -3.64
CA TRP A 63 8.81 -15.92 -2.37
C TRP A 63 7.94 -16.30 -1.17
N LYS A 64 6.79 -16.96 -1.39
CA LYS A 64 5.83 -17.27 -0.33
C LYS A 64 6.40 -18.09 0.82
N ASP A 65 7.34 -18.99 0.51
CA ASP A 65 7.98 -19.89 1.48
C ASP A 65 9.34 -19.36 1.98
N ASP A 66 9.74 -18.14 1.58
CA ASP A 66 10.98 -17.50 2.01
C ASP A 66 10.81 -16.82 3.38
N GLU A 67 11.84 -16.88 4.22
CA GLU A 67 11.85 -16.19 5.53
C GLU A 67 11.72 -14.67 5.40
N ASN A 68 12.13 -14.11 4.26
CA ASN A 68 12.05 -12.70 3.90
C ASN A 68 10.77 -12.37 3.10
N ALA A 69 9.78 -13.27 3.01
CA ALA A 69 8.56 -13.04 2.25
C ALA A 69 7.91 -11.67 2.55
N ASN A 70 7.83 -11.30 3.84
CA ASN A 70 7.30 -10.01 4.27
C ASN A 70 8.10 -8.81 3.74
N ARG A 71 9.43 -8.92 3.65
CA ARG A 71 10.29 -7.88 3.08
C ARG A 71 9.99 -7.74 1.59
N TYR A 72 9.94 -8.85 0.87
CA TYR A 72 9.67 -8.86 -0.57
C TYR A 72 8.27 -8.35 -0.89
N ASP A 73 7.26 -8.69 -0.08
CA ASP A 73 5.90 -8.14 -0.20
C ASP A 73 5.90 -6.61 -0.14
N ASN A 74 6.58 -6.04 0.86
CA ASN A 74 6.65 -4.59 1.04
C ASN A 74 7.38 -3.90 -0.13
N LEU A 75 8.47 -4.49 -0.63
CA LEU A 75 9.21 -3.96 -1.77
C LEU A 75 8.39 -4.07 -3.08
N ALA A 76 7.71 -5.19 -3.29
CA ALA A 76 6.81 -5.39 -4.43
C ALA A 76 5.69 -4.35 -4.41
N TRP A 77 5.07 -4.09 -3.26
CA TRP A 77 4.04 -3.07 -3.12
C TRP A 77 4.55 -1.64 -3.37
N LEU A 78 5.78 -1.31 -2.96
CA LEU A 78 6.41 -0.03 -3.30
C LEU A 78 6.58 0.16 -4.82
N ILE A 79 7.00 -0.90 -5.52
CA ILE A 79 7.19 -0.88 -6.98
C ILE A 79 5.83 -0.79 -7.69
N LEU A 80 4.87 -1.62 -7.28
CA LEU A 80 3.51 -1.64 -7.82
C LEU A 80 2.82 -0.29 -7.63
N GLU A 81 2.90 0.30 -6.43
CA GLU A 81 2.35 1.63 -6.12
C GLU A 81 2.83 2.68 -7.11
N SER A 82 4.14 2.72 -7.34
CA SER A 82 4.78 3.68 -8.24
C SER A 82 4.27 3.51 -9.67
N SER A 83 4.25 2.26 -10.14
CA SER A 83 3.89 1.95 -11.52
C SER A 83 2.40 2.19 -11.80
N VAL A 84 1.50 1.81 -10.90
CA VAL A 84 0.05 2.04 -11.10
C VAL A 84 -0.31 3.51 -10.91
N TYR A 85 0.37 4.23 -10.01
CA TYR A 85 0.17 5.66 -9.83
C TYR A 85 0.46 6.43 -11.13
N GLU A 86 1.61 6.18 -11.76
CA GLU A 86 1.98 6.83 -13.02
C GLU A 86 0.99 6.55 -14.16
N LYS A 87 0.43 5.33 -14.20
CA LYS A 87 -0.58 4.93 -15.18
C LYS A 87 -1.94 5.58 -14.94
N GLU A 88 -2.38 5.65 -13.69
CA GLU A 88 -3.75 6.08 -13.34
C GLU A 88 -3.86 7.60 -13.18
N ILE A 89 -2.79 8.32 -12.81
CA ILE A 89 -2.89 9.73 -12.40
C ILE A 89 -3.50 10.65 -13.46
N LYS A 90 -3.26 10.36 -14.75
CA LYS A 90 -3.86 11.12 -15.87
C LYS A 90 -5.38 10.95 -15.95
N SER A 91 -5.89 9.78 -15.55
CA SER A 91 -7.32 9.44 -15.60
C SER A 91 -8.03 9.79 -14.28
N ARG A 92 -7.32 9.77 -13.15
CA ARG A 92 -7.86 10.04 -11.82
C ARG A 92 -6.97 11.03 -11.06
N PRO A 93 -7.07 12.35 -11.33
CA PRO A 93 -6.21 13.36 -10.70
C PRO A 93 -6.31 13.40 -9.17
N VAL A 94 -7.49 13.09 -8.61
CA VAL A 94 -7.71 13.00 -7.14
C VAL A 94 -6.78 12.00 -6.45
N LEU A 95 -6.18 11.05 -7.20
CA LEU A 95 -5.21 10.11 -6.65
C LEU A 95 -3.96 10.82 -6.09
N TRP A 96 -3.60 12.00 -6.61
CA TRP A 96 -2.51 12.80 -6.07
C TRP A 96 -2.78 13.29 -4.65
N GLU A 97 -3.98 13.83 -4.39
CA GLU A 97 -4.36 14.32 -3.05
C GLU A 97 -4.36 13.16 -2.06
N ILE A 98 -5.01 12.05 -2.40
CA ILE A 98 -5.10 10.87 -1.53
C ILE A 98 -3.72 10.25 -1.26
N ARG A 99 -2.80 10.30 -2.23
CA ARG A 99 -1.40 9.85 -2.06
C ARG A 99 -0.66 10.71 -1.06
N ARG A 100 -0.85 12.03 -1.12
CA ARG A 100 -0.24 12.96 -0.16
C ARG A 100 -0.81 12.79 1.23
N ASP A 101 -2.13 12.69 1.37
CA ASP A 101 -2.80 12.47 2.66
C ASP A 101 -2.28 11.20 3.35
N GLU A 102 -2.08 10.12 2.59
CA GLU A 102 -1.52 8.90 3.15
C GLU A 102 -0.05 9.07 3.57
N ALA A 103 0.76 9.80 2.81
CA ALA A 103 2.13 10.11 3.17
C ALA A 103 2.21 10.99 4.44
N GLU A 104 1.32 11.97 4.58
CA GLU A 104 1.21 12.80 5.79
C GLU A 104 0.79 11.97 6.99
N ASN A 105 -0.21 11.10 6.84
CA ASN A 105 -0.63 10.18 7.90
C ASN A 105 0.52 9.24 8.31
N PHE A 106 1.29 8.71 7.35
CA PHE A 106 2.44 7.87 7.68
C PHE A 106 3.48 8.62 8.50
N LEU A 107 3.75 9.89 8.18
CA LEU A 107 4.76 10.74 8.82
C LEU A 107 4.25 11.51 10.06
N ASP A 108 2.95 11.41 10.39
CA ASP A 108 2.35 12.06 11.57
C ASP A 108 3.04 11.60 12.87
N LEU A 109 3.37 12.54 13.75
CA LEU A 109 3.92 12.27 15.08
C LEU A 109 3.06 11.29 15.88
N SER A 110 1.74 11.29 15.69
CA SER A 110 0.83 10.34 16.36
C SER A 110 1.12 8.87 16.03
N ASN A 111 1.84 8.61 14.93
CA ASN A 111 2.20 7.27 14.46
C ASN A 111 3.68 6.90 14.72
N ASP A 112 4.42 7.68 15.52
CA ASP A 112 5.85 7.49 15.74
C ASP A 112 6.22 6.11 16.32
N LEU A 113 5.44 5.63 17.30
CA LEU A 113 5.63 4.30 17.87
C LEU A 113 5.40 3.19 16.84
N ALA A 114 4.44 3.36 15.93
CA ALA A 114 4.17 2.40 14.87
C ALA A 114 5.31 2.37 13.84
N ARG A 115 5.83 3.54 13.47
CA ARG A 115 7.02 3.66 12.60
C ARG A 115 8.25 3.00 13.21
N LYS A 116 8.53 3.25 14.50
CA LYS A 116 9.65 2.64 15.22
C LYS A 116 9.54 1.11 15.25
N LYS A 117 8.33 0.56 15.39
CA LYS A 117 8.12 -0.89 15.26
C LYS A 117 8.53 -1.39 13.88
N ILE A 118 8.07 -0.76 12.80
CA ILE A 118 8.48 -1.16 11.44
C ILE A 118 10.00 -1.09 11.28
N ALA A 119 10.63 -0.02 11.76
CA ALA A 119 12.08 0.15 11.69
C ALA A 119 12.86 -0.93 12.45
N LEU A 120 12.30 -1.45 13.55
CA LEU A 120 12.89 -2.56 14.31
C LEU A 120 12.73 -3.91 13.59
N TRP A 121 11.61 -4.12 12.89
CA TRP A 121 11.39 -5.34 12.11
C TRP A 121 12.25 -5.38 10.85
N ASP A 122 12.26 -4.28 10.10
CA ASP A 122 13.03 -4.18 8.86
C ASP A 122 13.45 -2.73 8.59
N HIS A 123 14.68 -2.39 9.00
CA HIS A 123 15.24 -1.07 8.81
C HIS A 123 15.35 -0.66 7.34
N PHE A 124 15.64 -1.62 6.45
CA PHE A 124 15.79 -1.35 5.02
C PHE A 124 14.45 -0.96 4.41
N VAL A 125 13.41 -1.78 4.62
CA VAL A 125 12.06 -1.46 4.14
C VAL A 125 11.56 -0.15 4.74
N TYR A 126 11.77 0.08 6.03
CA TYR A 126 11.39 1.32 6.69
C TYR A 126 12.02 2.55 6.02
N SER A 127 13.34 2.53 5.80
CA SER A 127 14.05 3.67 5.19
C SER A 127 13.57 3.97 3.77
N MET A 128 13.26 2.93 2.99
CA MET A 128 12.69 3.06 1.64
C MET A 128 11.30 3.68 1.66
N ILE A 129 10.38 3.17 2.50
CA ILE A 129 9.03 3.71 2.64
C ILE A 129 9.11 5.17 3.10
N TYR A 130 9.91 5.44 4.14
CA TYR A 130 10.06 6.77 4.71
C TYR A 130 10.55 7.77 3.66
N LYS A 131 11.64 7.42 2.94
CA LYS A 131 12.17 8.26 1.85
C LYS A 131 11.11 8.55 0.80
N ARG A 132 10.36 7.52 0.39
CA ARG A 132 9.30 7.66 -0.61
C ARG A 132 8.18 8.60 -0.13
N LYS A 133 7.73 8.49 1.12
CA LYS A 133 6.72 9.41 1.68
C LYS A 133 7.24 10.84 1.78
N ALA A 134 8.51 11.03 2.16
CA ALA A 134 9.13 12.35 2.19
C ALA A 134 9.21 12.99 0.79
N GLU A 135 9.58 12.22 -0.24
CA GLU A 135 9.59 12.66 -1.65
C GLU A 135 8.20 13.09 -2.12
N ILE A 136 7.15 12.32 -1.81
CA ILE A 136 5.76 12.64 -2.17
C ILE A 136 5.33 14.00 -1.58
N LEU A 137 5.82 14.34 -0.39
CA LEU A 137 5.50 15.60 0.29
C LEU A 137 6.49 16.72 0.00
N GLU A 138 7.45 16.51 -0.90
CA GLU A 138 8.52 17.46 -1.23
C GLU A 138 9.30 17.93 0.02
N ARG A 139 9.38 17.08 1.06
CA ARG A 139 10.14 17.37 2.27
C ARG A 139 11.61 17.04 2.05
N LYS A 140 12.50 17.97 2.41
CA LYS A 140 13.95 17.73 2.33
C LYS A 140 14.35 16.54 3.20
N PHE A 141 15.04 15.58 2.58
CA PHE A 141 15.73 14.49 3.25
C PHE A 141 17.11 15.01 3.68
N PHE A 142 17.48 14.83 4.95
CA PHE A 142 18.81 15.12 5.48
C PHE A 142 19.57 13.83 5.72
#